data_AF-A0A382IWA9-F1
#
_entry.id   AF-A0A382IWA9-F1
#
_cell.length_a   1.000
_cell.length_b   1.000
_cell.length_c   1.000
_cell.angle_alpha   90.00
_cell.angle_beta   90.00
_cell.angle_gamma   90.00
#
_symmetry.space_group_name_H-M   'P 1'
#
loop_
_entity.id
_entity.type
_entity.pdbx_description
1 polymer ?
#
loop_
_entity_poly.entity_id
_entity_poly.type
_entity_poly.pdbx_seq_one_letter_code
_entity_poly.pdbx_strand_id
1 'polypeptide(L)'
;MKIIKIGPNFFGRSIVGRLALVLFLVAPCRAETGGEAPDEAALRADAQKVFKEKVDPFVTKYCVKCHASRAKAGINLQSALKNPNGESATLYWKKAVANVKVHDMPPEDASKFPSEEERRQFIESVGKIKYLAPRDPGPFVIRRLTKTEYANTLSDLYGVDGSIADSLPEEVVGEGFLNSISPLQSELFLGIANQVVDQVLAPEGKAPTAIQERFFGDPPAQGSDLRKEARKVARALARD
;
A
#
# COMPACT_ATOMS: atom_id res chain seq x y z
N MET A 1 13.44 26.39 60.91
CA MET A 1 12.56 27.37 61.60
C MET A 1 11.58 27.86 60.54
N LYS A 2 10.26 27.63 60.53
CA LYS A 2 9.29 27.15 61.51
C LYS A 2 8.38 26.11 60.85
N ILE A 3 8.05 25.10 61.63
CA ILE A 3 7.04 24.06 61.40
C ILE A 3 5.72 24.62 61.96
N ILE A 4 4.61 24.51 61.23
CA ILE A 4 3.27 24.65 61.82
C ILE A 4 2.50 23.38 61.50
N LYS A 5 2.38 22.54 62.53
CA LYS A 5 1.41 21.45 62.65
C LYS A 5 0.08 22.03 63.11
N ILE A 6 -1.04 21.62 62.53
CA ILE A 6 -2.32 21.59 63.22
C ILE A 6 -2.99 20.25 62.89
N GLY A 7 -3.27 19.48 63.95
CA GLY A 7 -3.91 18.18 63.91
C GLY A 7 -5.45 18.25 63.86
N PRO A 8 -6.11 17.09 63.91
CA PRO A 8 -7.44 16.87 63.33
C PRO A 8 -8.57 16.94 64.36
N ASN A 9 -9.82 17.12 63.91
CA ASN A 9 -11.02 16.65 64.61
C ASN A 9 -12.22 16.51 63.65
N PHE A 10 -12.52 15.25 63.33
CA PHE A 10 -13.79 14.50 63.37
C PHE A 10 -15.19 15.18 63.30
N PHE A 11 -16.11 14.37 62.74
CA PHE A 11 -17.59 14.46 62.64
C PHE A 11 -18.14 15.44 61.58
N GLY A 12 -18.98 15.07 60.61
CA GLY A 12 -19.65 13.82 60.28
C GLY A 12 -20.88 14.12 59.40
N ARG A 13 -21.33 13.09 58.65
CA ARG A 13 -22.62 12.90 57.96
C ARG A 13 -22.82 13.35 56.50
N SER A 14 -23.31 12.36 55.77
CA SER A 14 -24.26 12.41 54.64
C SER A 14 -23.74 12.88 53.29
N ILE A 15 -24.13 12.34 52.13
CA ILE A 15 -24.82 11.13 51.64
C ILE A 15 -24.75 11.32 50.10
N VAL A 16 -24.63 10.23 49.33
CA VAL A 16 -24.71 10.17 47.85
C VAL A 16 -23.56 10.85 47.08
N GLY A 17 -22.48 10.11 46.84
CA GLY A 17 -21.48 10.42 45.81
C GLY A 17 -21.43 9.27 44.81
N ARG A 18 -21.81 9.57 43.57
CA ARG A 18 -22.09 8.65 42.46
C ARG A 18 -20.97 7.62 42.24
N LEU A 19 -21.32 6.33 42.28
CA LEU A 19 -20.49 5.25 41.74
C LEU A 19 -20.52 5.38 40.20
N ALA A 20 -19.56 6.11 39.64
CA ALA A 20 -19.35 6.13 38.19
C ALA A 20 -18.60 4.84 37.81
N LEU A 21 -19.37 3.80 37.48
CA LEU A 21 -18.87 2.61 36.81
C LEU A 21 -18.40 3.02 35.41
N VAL A 22 -17.11 3.28 35.25
CA VAL A 22 -16.50 3.47 33.93
C VAL A 22 -16.42 2.09 33.26
N LEU A 23 -17.47 1.75 32.50
CA LEU A 23 -17.35 0.70 31.47
C LEU A 23 -16.35 1.21 30.43
N PHE A 24 -15.10 0.77 30.53
CA PHE A 24 -14.21 0.75 29.38
C PHE A 24 -14.80 -0.25 28.38
N LEU A 25 -15.63 0.26 27.46
CA LEU A 25 -15.93 -0.43 26.22
C LEU A 25 -14.61 -0.57 25.48
N VAL A 26 -13.99 -1.74 25.60
CA VAL A 26 -12.98 -2.20 24.64
C VAL A 26 -13.76 -2.38 23.35
N ALA A 27 -13.88 -1.30 22.57
CA ALA A 27 -14.30 -1.38 21.19
C ALA A 27 -13.18 -2.15 20.49
N PRO A 28 -13.38 -3.40 20.05
CA PRO A 28 -12.44 -3.98 19.12
C PRO A 28 -12.37 -3.01 17.94
N CYS A 29 -11.17 -2.48 17.67
CA CYS A 29 -10.86 -1.87 16.40
C CYS A 29 -11.06 -2.95 15.33
N ARG A 30 -12.32 -3.15 14.92
CA ARG A 30 -12.64 -3.77 13.65
C ARG A 30 -12.11 -2.76 12.66
N ALA A 31 -11.01 -3.10 12.00
CA ALA A 31 -10.68 -2.50 10.73
C ALA A 31 -11.94 -2.64 9.86
N GLU A 32 -12.69 -1.57 9.71
CA GLU A 32 -13.74 -1.52 8.70
C GLU A 32 -13.01 -1.69 7.38
N THR A 33 -13.12 -2.87 6.78
CA THR A 33 -12.94 -3.02 5.34
C THR A 33 -14.14 -2.32 4.68
N GLY A 34 -14.21 -1.00 4.85
CA GLY A 34 -15.25 -0.13 4.34
C GLY A 34 -15.08 -0.03 2.83
N GLY A 35 -15.85 -0.84 2.12
CA GLY A 35 -15.89 -0.90 0.67
C GLY A 35 -15.79 -2.35 0.21
N GLU A 36 -16.93 -2.98 -0.01
CA GLU A 36 -17.00 -4.16 -0.85
C GLU A 36 -16.28 -3.82 -2.15
N ALA A 37 -15.12 -4.44 -2.39
CA ALA A 37 -14.35 -4.19 -3.60
C ALA A 37 -15.31 -4.41 -4.78
N PRO A 38 -15.43 -3.44 -5.71
CA PRO A 38 -16.41 -3.57 -6.79
C PRO A 38 -16.14 -4.88 -7.52
N ASP A 39 -17.19 -5.69 -7.68
CA ASP A 39 -17.10 -7.01 -8.31
C ASP A 39 -16.34 -6.90 -9.63
N GLU A 40 -15.12 -7.43 -9.63
CA GLU A 40 -14.20 -7.32 -10.77
C GLU A 40 -14.78 -8.01 -12.00
N ALA A 41 -15.50 -9.12 -11.80
CA ALA A 41 -16.15 -9.84 -12.88
C ALA A 41 -17.27 -8.98 -13.50
N ALA A 42 -18.06 -8.31 -12.66
CA ALA A 42 -19.08 -7.38 -13.12
C ALA A 42 -18.50 -6.18 -13.88
N LEU A 43 -17.42 -5.57 -13.38
CA LEU A 43 -16.74 -4.46 -14.05
C LEU A 43 -16.15 -4.88 -15.41
N ARG A 44 -15.55 -6.07 -15.48
CA ARG A 44 -15.00 -6.62 -16.73
C ARG A 44 -16.13 -6.94 -17.72
N ALA A 45 -17.24 -7.50 -17.27
CA ALA A 45 -18.41 -7.77 -18.11
C ALA A 45 -19.03 -6.49 -18.66
N ASP A 46 -19.21 -5.45 -17.84
CA ASP A 46 -19.68 -4.13 -18.28
C ASP A 46 -18.73 -3.53 -19.32
N ALA A 47 -17.42 -3.56 -19.07
CA ALA A 47 -16.43 -3.06 -20.02
C ALA A 47 -16.46 -3.81 -21.36
N GLN A 48 -16.64 -5.13 -21.35
CA GLN A 48 -16.76 -5.92 -22.59
C GLN A 48 -18.02 -5.53 -23.37
N LYS A 49 -19.13 -5.33 -22.68
CA LYS A 49 -20.38 -4.89 -23.29
C LYS A 49 -20.24 -3.49 -23.90
N VAL A 50 -19.75 -2.53 -23.11
CA VAL A 50 -19.53 -1.15 -23.57
C VAL A 50 -18.57 -1.09 -24.75
N PHE A 51 -17.51 -1.88 -24.73
CA PHE A 51 -16.57 -1.95 -25.84
C PHE A 51 -17.26 -2.38 -27.14
N LYS A 52 -17.99 -3.50 -27.11
CA LYS A 52 -18.70 -4.04 -28.28
C LYS A 52 -19.81 -3.14 -28.79
N GLU A 53 -20.56 -2.50 -27.89
CA GLU A 53 -21.75 -1.72 -28.26
C GLU A 53 -21.45 -0.26 -28.61
N LYS A 54 -20.37 0.32 -28.06
CA LYS A 54 -20.10 1.76 -28.15
C LYS A 54 -18.77 2.09 -28.79
N VAL A 55 -17.70 1.39 -28.41
CA VAL A 55 -16.35 1.68 -28.90
C VAL A 55 -16.15 1.11 -30.31
N ASP A 56 -16.42 -0.18 -30.51
CA ASP A 56 -16.21 -0.84 -31.80
C ASP A 56 -16.99 -0.18 -32.95
N PRO A 57 -18.29 0.12 -32.82
CA PRO A 57 -19.05 0.73 -33.91
C PRO A 57 -18.57 2.14 -34.26
N PHE A 58 -18.16 2.93 -33.25
CA PHE A 58 -17.62 4.27 -33.46
C PHE A 58 -16.31 4.22 -34.25
N VAL A 59 -15.37 3.37 -33.81
CA VAL A 59 -14.06 3.21 -34.46
C VAL A 59 -14.23 2.69 -35.89
N THR A 60 -15.10 1.69 -36.08
CA THR A 60 -15.42 1.14 -37.40
C THR A 60 -16.03 2.18 -38.34
N LYS A 61 -16.92 3.04 -37.83
CA LYS A 61 -17.62 4.07 -38.62
C LYS A 61 -16.72 5.26 -39.01
N TYR A 62 -15.85 5.70 -38.10
CA TYR A 62 -15.14 6.98 -38.24
C TYR A 62 -13.62 6.86 -38.41
N CYS A 63 -12.99 5.76 -37.98
CA CYS A 63 -11.54 5.70 -37.85
C CYS A 63 -10.86 4.72 -38.83
N VAL A 64 -11.44 3.53 -39.03
CA VAL A 64 -10.79 2.41 -39.74
C VAL A 64 -10.45 2.74 -41.21
N LYS A 65 -11.18 3.66 -41.85
CA LYS A 65 -10.87 4.12 -43.23
C LYS A 65 -9.43 4.62 -43.39
N CYS A 66 -8.87 5.26 -42.36
CA CYS A 66 -7.52 5.83 -42.37
C CYS A 66 -6.55 5.16 -41.38
N HIS A 67 -7.07 4.45 -40.37
CA HIS A 67 -6.28 3.85 -39.28
C HIS A 67 -6.38 2.32 -39.24
N ALA A 68 -6.46 1.68 -40.40
CA ALA A 68 -6.40 0.22 -40.57
C ALA A 68 -5.01 -0.23 -41.09
N SER A 69 -4.98 -0.99 -42.20
CA SER A 69 -3.74 -1.49 -42.81
C SER A 69 -2.84 -0.41 -43.41
N ARG A 70 -3.40 0.72 -43.85
CA ARG A 70 -2.68 1.94 -44.27
C ARG A 70 -2.75 3.00 -43.19
N ALA A 71 -2.24 2.67 -42.00
CA ALA A 71 -2.31 3.51 -40.82
C ALA A 71 -1.61 4.88 -41.01
N LYS A 72 -2.40 5.96 -41.12
CA LYS A 72 -1.87 7.32 -40.96
C LYS A 72 -1.28 7.48 -39.54
N ALA A 73 -0.19 8.22 -39.44
CA ALA A 73 0.53 8.49 -38.19
C ALA A 73 0.97 7.24 -37.40
N GLY A 74 1.09 6.08 -38.06
CA GLY A 74 1.49 4.82 -37.42
C GLY A 74 0.47 4.25 -36.42
N ILE A 75 -0.80 4.68 -36.47
CA ILE A 75 -1.84 4.21 -35.57
C ILE A 75 -2.73 3.19 -36.29
N ASN A 76 -2.70 1.93 -35.84
CA ASN A 76 -3.57 0.86 -36.32
C ASN A 76 -4.67 0.55 -35.28
N LEU A 77 -5.85 1.14 -35.48
CA LEU A 77 -7.01 0.90 -34.61
C LEU A 77 -7.68 -0.45 -34.91
N GLN A 78 -7.44 -1.05 -36.07
CA GLN A 78 -7.97 -2.38 -36.37
C GLN A 78 -7.33 -3.46 -35.48
N SER A 79 -6.04 -3.34 -35.15
CA SER A 79 -5.41 -4.23 -34.16
C SER A 79 -5.93 -3.98 -32.75
N ALA A 80 -6.21 -2.71 -32.40
CA ALA A 80 -6.80 -2.38 -31.11
C ALA A 80 -8.23 -2.90 -30.97
N LEU A 81 -9.00 -2.98 -32.06
CA LEU A 81 -10.33 -3.63 -32.03
C LEU A 81 -10.25 -5.13 -31.77
N LYS A 82 -9.26 -5.82 -32.38
CA LYS A 82 -9.06 -7.26 -32.18
C LYS A 82 -8.54 -7.60 -30.78
N ASN A 83 -7.69 -6.74 -30.21
CA ASN A 83 -7.09 -6.92 -28.89
C ASN A 83 -7.11 -5.60 -28.11
N PRO A 84 -8.26 -5.24 -27.48
CA PRO A 84 -8.46 -3.92 -26.87
C PRO A 84 -7.58 -3.64 -25.65
N ASN A 85 -7.07 -4.68 -25.01
CA ASN A 85 -6.12 -4.62 -23.89
C ASN A 85 -4.69 -5.00 -24.30
N GLY A 86 -4.39 -5.05 -25.60
CA GLY A 86 -3.03 -5.27 -26.09
C GLY A 86 -2.08 -4.13 -25.70
N GLU A 87 -0.78 -4.43 -25.65
CA GLU A 87 0.28 -3.49 -25.24
C GLU A 87 0.23 -2.15 -26.00
N SER A 88 0.07 -2.21 -27.32
CA SER A 88 -0.05 -1.02 -28.18
C SER A 88 -1.44 -0.37 -28.15
N ALA A 89 -2.50 -1.12 -27.80
CA ALA A 89 -3.88 -0.64 -27.83
C ALA A 89 -4.09 0.51 -26.83
N THR A 90 -3.48 0.42 -25.64
CA THR A 90 -3.54 1.48 -24.62
C THR A 90 -3.04 2.82 -25.15
N LEU A 91 -1.91 2.83 -25.87
CA LEU A 91 -1.37 4.04 -26.47
C LEU A 91 -2.30 4.59 -27.57
N TYR A 92 -2.85 3.70 -28.40
CA TYR A 92 -3.78 4.09 -29.46
C TYR A 92 -5.09 4.67 -28.91
N TRP A 93 -5.65 4.09 -27.85
CA TRP A 93 -6.85 4.63 -27.19
C TRP A 93 -6.61 6.01 -26.60
N LYS A 94 -5.47 6.23 -25.93
CA LYS A 94 -5.09 7.55 -25.41
C LYS A 94 -5.01 8.59 -26.54
N LYS A 95 -4.35 8.26 -27.65
CA LYS A 95 -4.26 9.15 -28.81
C LYS A 95 -5.62 9.40 -29.45
N ALA A 96 -6.44 8.37 -29.62
CA ALA A 96 -7.77 8.50 -30.21
C ALA A 96 -8.67 9.42 -29.36
N VAL A 97 -8.70 9.21 -28.04
CA VAL A 97 -9.46 10.06 -27.12
C VAL A 97 -8.98 11.51 -27.16
N ALA A 98 -7.66 11.73 -27.15
CA ALA A 98 -7.10 13.09 -27.22
C ALA A 98 -7.52 13.82 -28.50
N ASN A 99 -7.37 13.19 -29.67
CA ASN A 99 -7.71 13.81 -30.95
C ASN A 99 -9.22 13.96 -31.16
N VAL A 100 -10.04 13.04 -30.66
CA VAL A 100 -11.51 13.17 -30.73
C VAL A 100 -12.01 14.28 -29.81
N LYS A 101 -11.37 14.46 -28.65
CA LYS A 101 -11.72 15.48 -27.65
C LYS A 101 -11.44 16.92 -28.13
N VAL A 102 -10.40 17.12 -28.94
CA VAL A 102 -10.04 18.43 -29.50
C VAL A 102 -10.54 18.62 -30.94
N HIS A 103 -11.37 17.70 -31.44
CA HIS A 103 -11.98 17.75 -32.76
C HIS A 103 -11.02 17.61 -33.96
N ASP A 104 -9.74 17.33 -33.74
CA ASP A 104 -8.73 17.07 -34.77
C ASP A 104 -9.05 15.83 -35.63
N MET A 105 -9.81 14.88 -35.06
CA MET A 105 -10.25 13.68 -35.78
C MET A 105 -11.78 13.59 -35.81
N PRO A 106 -12.39 13.17 -36.94
CA PRO A 106 -11.78 12.88 -38.24
C PRO A 106 -11.23 14.13 -38.97
N PRO A 107 -10.29 13.99 -39.93
CA PRO A 107 -9.75 15.13 -40.69
C PRO A 107 -10.81 15.78 -41.59
N GLU A 108 -10.55 17.00 -42.06
CA GLU A 108 -11.49 17.76 -42.90
C GLU A 108 -11.89 17.04 -44.20
N ASP A 109 -11.00 16.21 -44.76
CA ASP A 109 -11.26 15.39 -45.96
C ASP A 109 -12.07 14.10 -45.66
N ALA A 110 -12.46 13.89 -44.41
CA ALA A 110 -13.24 12.73 -44.02
C ALA A 110 -14.67 12.79 -44.55
N SER A 111 -15.19 11.64 -44.98
CA SER A 111 -16.55 11.52 -45.49
C SER A 111 -17.64 11.54 -44.42
N LYS A 112 -17.29 11.43 -43.14
CA LYS A 112 -18.22 11.31 -42.01
C LYS A 112 -17.62 11.97 -40.77
N PHE A 113 -18.44 12.72 -40.04
CA PHE A 113 -18.08 13.34 -38.77
C PHE A 113 -19.03 12.88 -37.66
N PRO A 114 -18.52 12.53 -36.47
CA PRO A 114 -19.37 12.25 -35.32
C PRO A 114 -19.97 13.53 -34.76
N SER A 115 -21.21 13.42 -34.28
CA SER A 115 -21.85 14.46 -33.44
C SER A 115 -21.14 14.62 -32.09
N GLU A 116 -21.36 15.75 -31.41
CA GLU A 116 -20.82 15.99 -30.05
C GLU A 116 -21.22 14.88 -29.07
N GLU A 117 -22.46 14.37 -29.18
CA GLU A 117 -22.95 13.28 -28.35
C GLU A 117 -22.15 11.99 -28.61
N GLU A 118 -21.94 11.63 -29.87
CA GLU A 118 -21.16 10.44 -30.24
C GLU A 118 -19.71 10.58 -29.77
N ARG A 119 -19.11 11.78 -29.85
CA ARG A 119 -17.75 12.05 -29.34
C ARG A 119 -17.68 11.83 -27.84
N ARG A 120 -18.62 12.44 -27.09
CA ARG A 120 -18.67 12.30 -25.63
C ARG A 120 -18.86 10.85 -25.21
N GLN A 121 -19.80 10.15 -25.83
CA GLN A 121 -20.07 8.74 -25.56
C GLN A 121 -18.85 7.87 -25.85
N PHE A 122 -18.13 8.10 -26.94
CA PHE A 122 -16.89 7.38 -27.26
C PHE A 122 -15.83 7.60 -26.19
N ILE A 123 -15.56 8.86 -25.81
CA ILE A 123 -14.55 9.20 -24.80
C ILE A 123 -14.84 8.53 -23.45
N GLU A 124 -16.10 8.59 -23.01
CA GLU A 124 -16.54 7.96 -21.77
C GLU A 124 -16.40 6.42 -21.84
N SER A 125 -16.83 5.83 -22.96
CA SER A 125 -16.79 4.38 -23.18
C SER A 125 -15.38 3.83 -23.22
N VAL A 126 -14.42 4.55 -23.83
CA VAL A 126 -13.00 4.16 -23.84
C VAL A 126 -12.42 4.15 -22.42
N GLY A 127 -12.89 5.02 -21.53
CA GLY A 127 -12.49 5.04 -20.12
C GLY A 127 -12.77 3.74 -19.36
N LYS A 128 -13.71 2.92 -19.85
CA LYS A 128 -14.04 1.60 -19.27
C LYS A 128 -13.16 0.45 -19.79
N ILE A 129 -12.44 0.64 -20.90
CA ILE A 129 -11.55 -0.39 -21.49
C ILE A 129 -10.49 -0.86 -20.51
N LYS A 130 -10.07 0.00 -19.55
CA LYS A 130 -9.11 -0.35 -18.50
C LYS A 130 -9.49 -1.59 -17.68
N TYR A 131 -10.78 -1.91 -17.58
CA TYR A 131 -11.26 -3.10 -16.85
C TYR A 131 -11.19 -4.39 -17.68
N LEU A 132 -10.88 -4.31 -18.98
CA LEU A 132 -10.65 -5.50 -19.82
C LEU A 132 -9.31 -6.16 -19.52
N ALA A 133 -8.33 -5.38 -19.06
CA ALA A 133 -7.07 -5.93 -18.58
C ALA A 133 -7.24 -6.56 -17.18
N PRO A 134 -6.50 -7.64 -16.87
CA PRO A 134 -6.29 -8.01 -15.47
C PRO A 134 -5.62 -6.85 -14.73
N ARG A 135 -5.98 -6.64 -13.46
CA ARG A 135 -5.23 -5.74 -12.59
C ARG A 135 -3.91 -6.41 -12.25
N ASP A 136 -2.90 -6.14 -13.05
CA ASP A 136 -1.53 -6.50 -12.74
C ASP A 136 -0.80 -5.22 -12.31
N PRO A 137 -0.55 -4.99 -11.01
CA PRO A 137 0.26 -3.87 -10.56
C PRO A 137 1.73 -4.00 -11.01
N GLY A 138 2.08 -5.08 -11.69
CA GLY A 138 3.43 -5.46 -12.02
C GLY A 138 4.06 -6.29 -10.90
N PRO A 139 5.32 -6.68 -11.08
CA PRO A 139 6.05 -7.39 -10.04
C PRO A 139 6.13 -6.53 -8.77
N PHE A 140 5.77 -7.15 -7.63
CA PHE A 140 6.02 -6.53 -6.33
C PHE A 140 7.54 -6.48 -6.10
N VAL A 141 8.10 -5.27 -6.14
CA VAL A 141 9.48 -5.05 -5.71
C VAL A 141 9.49 -4.90 -4.19
N ILE A 142 10.30 -5.72 -3.51
CA ILE A 142 10.55 -5.52 -2.08
C ILE A 142 11.15 -4.13 -1.92
N ARG A 143 10.41 -3.26 -1.23
CA ARG A 143 10.85 -1.89 -0.98
C ARG A 143 11.58 -1.77 0.34
N ARG A 144 12.53 -0.84 0.42
CA ARG A 144 13.13 -0.45 1.70
C ARG A 144 12.05 0.20 2.57
N LEU A 145 12.10 -0.06 3.88
CA LEU A 145 11.31 0.69 4.85
C LEU A 145 11.84 2.13 4.91
N THR A 146 10.93 3.10 4.92
CA THR A 146 11.28 4.49 5.25
C THR A 146 11.80 4.59 6.69
N LYS A 147 12.45 5.69 7.04
CA LYS A 147 12.88 5.97 8.43
C LYS A 147 11.76 5.73 9.44
N THR A 148 10.58 6.30 9.20
CA THR A 148 9.41 6.17 10.08
C THR A 148 8.90 4.72 10.13
N GLU A 149 8.82 4.04 9.00
CA GLU A 149 8.38 2.64 8.97
C GLU A 149 9.38 1.73 9.69
N TYR A 150 10.67 1.98 9.55
CA TYR A 150 11.72 1.24 10.25
C TYR A 150 11.65 1.48 11.76
N ALA A 151 11.52 2.75 12.20
CA ALA A 151 11.35 3.11 13.61
C ALA A 151 10.15 2.40 14.24
N ASN A 152 8.98 2.46 13.57
CA ASN A 152 7.77 1.78 14.02
C ASN A 152 7.96 0.27 14.06
N THR A 153 8.61 -0.32 13.05
CA THR A 153 8.89 -1.75 13.01
C THR A 153 9.77 -2.19 14.19
N LEU A 154 10.81 -1.41 14.51
CA LEU A 154 11.66 -1.69 15.68
C LEU A 154 10.89 -1.57 17.00
N SER A 155 10.05 -0.53 17.14
CA SER A 155 9.18 -0.37 18.30
C SER A 155 8.17 -1.51 18.44
N ASP A 156 7.53 -1.93 17.35
CA ASP A 156 6.49 -2.98 17.39
C ASP A 156 7.10 -4.37 17.65
N LEU A 157 8.24 -4.68 17.04
CA LEU A 157 8.91 -5.97 17.21
C LEU A 157 9.61 -6.05 18.57
N TYR A 158 10.42 -5.03 18.90
CA TYR A 158 11.34 -5.08 20.03
C TYR A 158 10.93 -4.20 21.20
N GLY A 159 9.89 -3.36 21.09
CA GLY A 159 9.49 -2.47 22.18
C GLY A 159 10.48 -1.34 22.47
N VAL A 160 11.40 -1.05 21.55
CA VAL A 160 12.38 0.04 21.69
C VAL A 160 11.77 1.39 21.31
N ASP A 161 12.31 2.48 21.86
CA ASP A 161 11.88 3.82 21.48
C ASP A 161 12.20 4.11 20.00
N GLY A 162 11.21 4.61 19.25
CA GLY A 162 11.35 4.90 17.82
C GLY A 162 12.43 5.94 17.49
N SER A 163 12.80 6.80 18.46
CA SER A 163 13.89 7.78 18.30
C SER A 163 15.25 7.13 18.03
N ILE A 164 15.38 5.81 18.26
CA ILE A 164 16.60 5.06 17.92
C ILE A 164 16.95 5.17 16.43
N ALA A 165 15.94 5.39 15.57
CA ALA A 165 16.13 5.54 14.13
C ALA A 165 16.38 6.99 13.68
N ASP A 166 16.48 7.95 14.60
CA ASP A 166 16.59 9.39 14.26
C ASP A 166 17.85 9.75 13.48
N SER A 167 18.91 8.94 13.61
CA SER A 167 20.16 9.10 12.87
C SER A 167 20.02 8.83 11.36
N LEU A 168 18.96 8.16 10.93
CA LEU A 168 18.68 7.97 9.51
C LEU A 168 18.26 9.30 8.85
N PRO A 169 18.73 9.56 7.62
CA PRO A 169 18.30 10.73 6.87
C PRO A 169 16.83 10.63 6.49
N GLU A 170 16.18 11.79 6.35
CA GLU A 170 14.83 11.88 5.81
C GLU A 170 14.80 11.47 4.33
N GLU A 171 13.67 10.89 3.90
CA GLU A 171 13.45 10.51 2.52
C GLU A 171 13.08 11.73 1.67
N VAL A 172 13.54 11.75 0.40
CA VAL A 172 13.18 12.82 -0.53
C VAL A 172 11.78 12.56 -1.10
N VAL A 173 10.88 13.51 -0.91
CA VAL A 173 9.52 13.45 -1.45
C VAL A 173 9.54 13.76 -2.96
N GLY A 174 8.98 12.88 -3.79
CA GLY A 174 8.64 13.18 -5.19
C GLY A 174 9.38 12.39 -6.28
N GLU A 175 10.51 11.74 -5.97
CA GLU A 175 11.30 10.95 -6.95
C GLU A 175 10.92 9.44 -6.96
N GLY A 176 9.86 9.06 -6.24
CA GLY A 176 9.54 7.66 -5.95
C GLY A 176 10.44 7.09 -4.85
N PHE A 177 10.02 5.99 -4.22
CA PHE A 177 10.82 5.35 -3.17
C PHE A 177 12.09 4.75 -3.76
N LEU A 178 13.26 5.29 -3.39
CA LEU A 178 14.55 4.74 -3.78
C LEU A 178 14.81 3.46 -2.98
N ASN A 179 14.86 2.31 -3.66
CA ASN A 179 15.23 1.03 -3.05
C ASN A 179 16.75 0.83 -2.91
N SER A 180 17.56 1.84 -3.26
CA SER A 180 19.02 1.82 -3.10
C SER A 180 19.44 2.29 -1.71
N ILE A 181 20.48 1.66 -1.15
CA ILE A 181 21.10 2.04 0.12
C ILE A 181 22.54 2.48 -0.15
N SER A 182 22.93 3.67 0.31
CA SER A 182 24.32 4.13 0.23
C SER A 182 25.20 3.44 1.29
N PRO A 183 26.53 3.36 1.10
CA PRO A 183 27.43 2.79 2.12
C PRO A 183 27.23 3.42 3.51
N LEU A 184 27.07 4.74 3.58
CA LEU A 184 26.81 5.46 4.82
C LEU A 184 25.46 5.06 5.45
N GLN A 185 24.40 4.91 4.65
CA GLN A 185 23.11 4.45 5.17
C GLN A 185 23.21 3.02 5.72
N SER A 186 23.95 2.13 5.07
CA SER A 186 24.19 0.77 5.58
C SER A 186 24.89 0.78 6.94
N GLU A 187 25.88 1.66 7.14
CA GLU A 187 26.55 1.83 8.42
C GLU A 187 25.59 2.32 9.52
N LEU A 188 24.70 3.26 9.20
CA LEU A 188 23.68 3.75 10.14
C LEU A 188 22.69 2.64 10.52
N PHE A 189 22.19 1.88 9.56
CA PHE A 189 21.30 0.73 9.84
C PHE A 189 21.98 -0.31 10.73
N LEU A 190 23.25 -0.63 10.47
CA LEU A 190 23.99 -1.57 11.31
C LEU A 190 24.24 -1.01 12.72
N GLY A 191 24.54 0.29 12.83
CA GLY A 191 24.66 0.97 14.12
C GLY A 191 23.39 0.89 14.94
N ILE A 192 22.24 1.20 14.33
CA ILE A 192 20.92 1.09 14.96
C ILE A 192 20.64 -0.36 15.37
N ALA A 193 20.92 -1.33 14.50
CA ALA A 193 20.73 -2.74 14.81
C ALA A 193 21.53 -3.17 16.05
N ASN A 194 22.79 -2.73 16.19
CA ASN A 194 23.58 -3.00 17.39
C ASN A 194 22.97 -2.36 18.64
N GLN A 195 22.51 -1.11 18.56
CA GLN A 195 21.85 -0.45 19.68
C GLN A 195 20.56 -1.17 20.11
N VAL A 196 19.78 -1.69 19.15
CA VAL A 196 18.60 -2.51 19.43
C VAL A 196 19.00 -3.80 20.14
N VAL A 197 20.03 -4.51 19.63
CA VAL A 197 20.52 -5.76 20.24
C VAL A 197 20.97 -5.53 21.67
N ASP A 198 21.68 -4.43 21.95
CA ASP A 198 22.14 -4.08 23.30
C ASP A 198 21.00 -3.78 24.28
N GLN A 199 19.84 -3.33 23.79
CA GLN A 199 18.63 -3.12 24.60
C GLN A 199 17.81 -4.40 24.77
N VAL A 200 17.79 -5.26 23.74
CA VAL A 200 16.97 -6.48 23.71
C VAL A 200 17.66 -7.63 24.46
N LEU A 201 18.97 -7.79 24.34
CA LEU A 201 19.70 -8.90 24.95
C LEU A 201 20.31 -8.51 26.29
N ALA A 202 20.18 -9.39 27.28
CA ALA A 202 20.88 -9.22 28.53
C ALA A 202 22.39 -9.46 28.34
N PRO A 203 23.26 -8.70 29.02
CA PRO A 203 24.70 -8.97 29.06
C PRO A 203 24.99 -10.38 29.57
N GLU A 204 26.12 -10.95 29.15
CA GLU A 204 26.55 -12.29 29.60
C GLU A 204 26.54 -12.39 31.14
N GLY A 205 25.95 -13.48 31.64
CA GLY A 205 25.84 -13.77 33.07
C GLY A 205 24.73 -13.02 33.81
N LYS A 206 23.92 -12.19 33.13
CA LYS A 206 22.72 -11.57 33.71
C LYS A 206 21.45 -12.32 33.33
N ALA A 207 20.37 -12.08 34.09
CA ALA A 207 19.06 -12.60 33.77
C ALA A 207 18.56 -12.02 32.42
N PRO A 208 17.87 -12.82 31.58
CA PRO A 208 17.29 -12.36 30.33
C PRO A 208 16.38 -11.14 30.48
N THR A 209 16.27 -10.33 29.42
CA THR A 209 15.25 -9.27 29.38
C THR A 209 13.88 -9.88 29.08
N ALA A 210 12.80 -9.15 29.38
CA ALA A 210 11.44 -9.58 29.04
C ALA A 210 11.25 -9.82 27.53
N ILE A 211 11.92 -9.03 26.68
CA ILE A 211 11.86 -9.19 25.22
C ILE A 211 12.65 -10.43 24.79
N GLN A 212 13.80 -10.67 25.39
CA GLN A 212 14.59 -11.88 25.15
C GLN A 212 13.80 -13.15 25.53
N GLU A 213 13.11 -13.16 26.68
CA GLU A 213 12.24 -14.27 27.08
C GLU A 213 11.06 -14.44 26.13
N ARG A 214 10.44 -13.34 25.66
CA ARG A 214 9.35 -13.39 24.68
C ARG A 214 9.78 -14.08 23.39
N PHE A 215 10.98 -13.80 22.88
CA PHE A 215 11.44 -14.34 21.60
C PHE A 215 12.09 -15.73 21.71
N PHE A 216 12.86 -15.96 22.77
CA PHE A 216 13.71 -17.15 22.87
C PHE A 216 13.27 -18.14 23.96
N GLY A 217 12.37 -17.74 24.86
CA GLY A 217 11.95 -18.54 26.01
C GLY A 217 13.07 -18.73 27.04
N ASP A 218 12.98 -19.83 27.79
CA ASP A 218 13.98 -20.19 28.79
C ASP A 218 15.31 -20.58 28.14
N PRO A 219 16.45 -20.19 28.75
CA PRO A 219 17.75 -20.62 28.27
C PRO A 219 17.89 -22.15 28.35
N PRO A 220 18.55 -22.78 27.35
CA PRO A 220 18.65 -24.23 27.29
C PRO A 220 19.50 -24.77 28.45
N ALA A 221 19.10 -25.93 28.99
CA ALA A 221 19.81 -26.58 30.09
C ALA A 221 21.27 -26.88 29.73
N GLN A 222 22.16 -26.85 30.72
CA GLN A 222 23.58 -27.13 30.54
C GLN A 222 23.78 -28.55 29.98
N GLY A 223 24.57 -28.68 28.91
CA GLY A 223 24.81 -29.97 28.23
C GLY A 223 23.76 -30.38 27.20
N SER A 224 22.75 -29.55 26.94
CA SER A 224 21.79 -29.76 25.86
C SER A 224 22.40 -29.59 24.46
N ASP A 225 21.79 -30.20 23.45
CA ASP A 225 22.14 -29.98 22.05
C ASP A 225 21.63 -28.60 21.60
N LEU A 226 22.51 -27.60 21.65
CA LEU A 226 22.21 -26.22 21.27
C LEU A 226 21.64 -26.09 19.85
N ARG A 227 22.06 -26.94 18.89
CA ARG A 227 21.52 -26.88 17.52
C ARG A 227 20.07 -27.33 17.49
N LYS A 228 19.73 -28.36 18.28
CA LYS A 228 18.35 -28.85 18.38
C LYS A 228 17.46 -27.82 19.05
N GLU A 229 17.91 -27.20 20.13
CA GLU A 229 17.15 -26.16 20.83
C GLU A 229 16.98 -24.90 19.98
N ALA A 230 18.03 -24.42 19.31
CA ALA A 230 17.94 -23.29 18.39
C ALA A 230 16.94 -23.53 17.23
N ARG A 231 16.89 -24.75 16.68
CA ARG A 231 15.89 -25.11 15.65
C ARG A 231 14.46 -25.06 16.17
N LYS A 232 14.20 -25.38 17.44
CA LYS A 232 12.85 -25.29 18.01
C LYS A 232 12.42 -23.82 18.07
N VAL A 233 13.29 -22.95 18.57
CA VAL A 233 13.02 -21.51 18.64
C VAL A 233 12.81 -20.91 17.25
N ALA A 234 13.71 -21.19 16.30
CA ALA A 234 13.57 -20.70 14.93
C ALA A 234 12.26 -21.13 14.25
N ARG A 235 11.78 -22.35 14.54
CA ARG A 235 10.48 -22.84 14.03
C ARG A 235 9.29 -22.16 14.70
N ALA A 236 9.41 -21.75 15.96
CA ALA A 236 8.36 -21.00 16.65
C ALA A 236 8.23 -19.61 16.03
N LEU A 237 9.35 -18.92 15.81
CA LEU A 237 9.39 -17.57 15.21
C LEU A 237 8.93 -17.51 13.75
N ALA A 238 9.00 -18.61 13.01
CA ALA A 238 8.63 -18.66 11.59
C ALA A 238 7.15 -19.03 11.33
N ARG A 239 6.36 -19.25 12.39
CA ARG A 239 4.96 -19.72 12.28
C ARG A 239 3.91 -18.65 12.57
N ASP A 240 4.34 -17.45 12.93
CA ASP A 240 3.51 -16.25 13.06
C ASP A 240 3.64 -15.37 11.81
#